data_AF-A0A849MCR5-F1
#
_entry.id   AF-A0A849MCR5-F1
#
_cell.length_a   1.000
_cell.length_b   1.000
_cell.length_c   1.000
_cell.angle_alpha   90.00
_cell.angle_beta   90.00
_cell.angle_gamma   90.00
#
_symmetry.space_group_name_H-M   'P 1'
#
loop_
_entity.id
_entity.type
_entity.pdbx_description
1 polymer ?
#
loop_
_entity_poly.entity_id
_entity_poly.type
_entity_poly.pdbx_seq_one_letter_code
_entity_poly.pdbx_strand_id
1 'polypeptide(L)'
;MPKTNLQNYAFTFTAGGLLLDEILSLLDYLIENRVNELNDAIKKNDILKTNAMASRVRIVTEIRRRYKAVDSWVWTFLKNSNLDEQKLILFFVMLKATPIFFDFQSEVILEKWRSRDLHLDKNDVLYFFDKKTQVYPDIETRTEATRTKAATVIVRILRESGILVKNTINQPQAADYFWNYFIKHDEAWFLELALLPQHQRKELMDNYED
;
A
#
# COMPACT_ATOMS: atom_id res chain seq x y z
N MET A 1 3.17 2.78 14.68
CA MET A 1 3.82 2.11 13.54
C MET A 1 3.37 0.65 13.49
N PRO A 2 3.14 0.07 12.31
CA PRO A 2 2.92 -1.37 12.17
C PRO A 2 4.08 -2.08 12.85
N LYS A 3 3.80 -3.03 13.77
CA LYS A 3 4.86 -3.79 14.41
C LYS A 3 5.52 -4.66 13.34
N THR A 4 6.77 -4.36 12.98
CA THR A 4 7.62 -5.25 12.17
C THR A 4 7.97 -6.46 13.05
N ASN A 5 6.98 -7.32 13.31
CA ASN A 5 7.28 -8.65 13.81
C ASN A 5 8.17 -9.34 12.76
N LEU A 6 9.06 -10.23 13.20
CA LEU A 6 9.85 -11.16 12.39
C LEU A 6 8.93 -12.04 11.52
N GLN A 7 8.25 -11.43 10.54
CA GLN A 7 7.30 -12.05 9.65
C GLN A 7 8.02 -12.41 8.37
N ASN A 8 7.86 -13.67 7.95
CA ASN A 8 8.28 -14.15 6.66
C ASN A 8 7.76 -13.20 5.57
N TYR A 9 8.67 -12.67 4.75
CA TYR A 9 8.29 -11.84 3.61
C TYR A 9 7.66 -12.72 2.53
N ALA A 10 6.35 -12.87 2.59
CA ALA A 10 5.60 -13.51 1.54
C ALA A 10 5.39 -12.52 0.38
N PHE A 11 5.84 -12.86 -0.83
CA PHE A 11 5.56 -12.10 -2.06
C PHE A 11 4.13 -12.32 -2.59
N THR A 12 3.15 -12.41 -1.67
CA THR A 12 1.73 -12.65 -1.97
C THR A 12 1.08 -11.50 -2.71
N PHE A 13 1.61 -10.28 -2.53
CA PHE A 13 1.13 -9.07 -3.21
C PHE A 13 1.43 -9.01 -4.72
N THR A 14 2.22 -9.94 -5.26
CA THR A 14 2.61 -9.94 -6.69
C THR A 14 1.43 -10.11 -7.66
N ALA A 15 0.26 -10.48 -7.14
CA ALA A 15 -0.96 -10.69 -7.91
C ALA A 15 -1.67 -9.39 -8.35
N GLY A 16 -1.37 -8.24 -7.75
CA GLY A 16 -2.05 -6.98 -8.09
C GLY A 16 -1.31 -5.75 -7.58
N GLY A 17 -1.44 -4.62 -8.30
CA GLY A 17 -0.99 -3.30 -7.83
C GLY A 17 -1.89 -2.76 -6.72
N LEU A 18 -2.31 -1.50 -6.79
CA LEU A 18 -3.27 -0.93 -5.83
C LEU A 18 -4.66 -1.58 -5.91
N LEU A 19 -5.05 -2.17 -7.03
CA LEU A 19 -6.38 -2.79 -7.21
C LEU A 19 -7.54 -1.82 -6.90
N LEU A 20 -7.37 -0.55 -7.28
CA LEU A 20 -8.35 0.50 -6.98
C LEU A 20 -9.75 0.14 -7.48
N ASP A 21 -9.86 -0.17 -8.78
CA ASP A 21 -11.13 -0.52 -9.40
C ASP A 21 -11.79 -1.74 -8.75
N GLU A 22 -11.02 -2.79 -8.49
CA GLU A 22 -11.54 -4.01 -7.86
C GLU A 22 -12.00 -3.78 -6.42
N ILE A 23 -11.28 -2.93 -5.66
CA ILE A 23 -11.68 -2.57 -4.30
C ILE A 23 -12.93 -1.71 -4.32
N LEU A 24 -13.02 -0.72 -5.21
CA LEU A 24 -14.19 0.14 -5.33
C LEU A 24 -15.44 -0.66 -5.71
N SER A 25 -15.33 -1.62 -6.64
CA SER A 25 -16.41 -2.54 -6.99
C SER A 25 -16.89 -3.41 -5.81
N LEU A 26 -16.05 -3.61 -4.80
CA LEU A 26 -16.34 -4.43 -3.62
C LEU A 26 -16.53 -3.63 -2.34
N LEU A 27 -16.55 -2.29 -2.43
CA LEU A 27 -16.41 -1.42 -1.27
C LEU A 27 -17.56 -1.58 -0.26
N ASP A 28 -18.79 -1.76 -0.73
CA ASP A 28 -19.94 -1.98 0.15
C ASP A 28 -19.81 -3.29 0.96
N TYR A 29 -19.23 -4.35 0.38
CA TYR A 29 -18.92 -5.57 1.12
C TYR A 29 -17.86 -5.34 2.20
N LEU A 30 -16.87 -4.48 1.94
CA LEU A 30 -15.82 -4.15 2.91
C LEU A 30 -16.37 -3.30 4.06
N ILE A 31 -17.18 -2.29 3.76
CA ILE A 31 -17.80 -1.42 4.76
C ILE A 31 -18.75 -2.19 5.67
N GLU A 32 -19.55 -3.11 5.09
CA GLU A 32 -20.52 -3.91 5.84
C GLU A 32 -19.92 -5.15 6.52
N ASN A 33 -18.59 -5.31 6.51
CA ASN A 33 -17.88 -6.47 7.08
C ASN A 33 -18.32 -7.82 6.47
N ARG A 34 -18.70 -7.82 5.20
CA ARG A 34 -19.14 -8.99 4.42
C ARG A 34 -18.03 -9.60 3.56
N VAL A 35 -16.76 -9.43 3.96
CA VAL A 35 -15.59 -9.91 3.19
C VAL A 35 -15.57 -11.43 2.95
N ASN A 36 -16.23 -12.20 3.83
CA ASN A 36 -16.33 -13.66 3.70
C ASN A 36 -17.32 -14.07 2.58
N GLU A 37 -18.25 -13.19 2.21
CA GLU A 37 -19.24 -13.42 1.15
C GLU A 37 -18.66 -13.22 -0.26
N LEU A 38 -17.44 -12.69 -0.38
CA LEU A 38 -16.75 -12.45 -1.66
C LEU A 38 -16.51 -13.72 -2.50
N ASN A 39 -16.77 -14.91 -1.98
CA ASN A 39 -16.76 -16.15 -2.77
C ASN A 39 -17.78 -16.11 -3.92
N ASP A 40 -18.89 -15.39 -3.75
CA ASP A 40 -19.88 -15.20 -4.79
C ASP A 40 -19.37 -14.30 -5.91
N ALA A 41 -18.63 -13.23 -5.57
CA ALA A 41 -17.95 -12.38 -6.56
C ALA A 41 -16.92 -13.16 -7.40
N ILE A 42 -16.27 -14.18 -6.81
CA ILE A 42 -15.39 -15.09 -7.56
C ILE A 42 -16.20 -15.93 -8.56
N LYS A 43 -17.41 -16.39 -8.22
CA LYS A 43 -18.19 -17.31 -9.06
C LYS A 43 -18.97 -16.59 -10.15
N LYS A 44 -19.70 -15.53 -9.80
CA LYS A 44 -20.70 -14.88 -10.66
C LYS A 44 -20.11 -13.97 -11.74
N ASN A 45 -18.84 -13.54 -11.60
CA ASN A 45 -18.14 -12.67 -12.55
C ASN A 45 -18.86 -11.35 -12.90
N ASP A 46 -19.74 -10.90 -12.01
CA ASP A 46 -20.60 -9.73 -12.17
C ASP A 46 -19.95 -8.47 -11.60
N ILE A 47 -19.05 -8.64 -10.62
CA ILE A 47 -18.49 -7.51 -9.86
C ILE A 47 -17.04 -7.17 -10.28
N LEU A 48 -16.21 -8.17 -10.56
CA LEU A 48 -14.80 -7.98 -10.91
C LEU A 48 -14.62 -7.84 -12.43
N LYS A 49 -13.76 -6.90 -12.85
CA LYS A 49 -13.50 -6.63 -14.28
C LYS A 49 -12.83 -7.78 -15.05
N THR A 50 -12.25 -8.77 -14.35
CA THR A 50 -11.50 -9.87 -14.98
C THR A 50 -12.32 -11.14 -15.15
N ASN A 51 -12.45 -11.61 -16.38
CA ASN A 51 -13.15 -12.87 -16.70
C ASN A 51 -12.42 -14.14 -16.20
N ALA A 52 -11.10 -14.10 -16.05
CA ALA A 52 -10.32 -15.26 -15.63
C ALA A 52 -10.55 -15.61 -14.14
N MET A 53 -11.07 -16.80 -13.87
CA MET A 53 -11.35 -17.28 -12.50
C MET A 53 -10.09 -17.29 -11.61
N ALA A 54 -8.96 -17.77 -12.13
CA ALA A 54 -7.70 -17.75 -11.38
C ALA A 54 -7.25 -16.33 -11.00
N SER A 55 -7.57 -15.32 -11.83
CA SER A 55 -7.31 -13.92 -11.51
C SER A 55 -8.24 -13.42 -10.40
N ARG A 56 -9.55 -13.72 -10.51
CA ARG A 56 -10.56 -13.38 -9.48
C ARG A 56 -10.19 -13.94 -8.11
N VAL A 57 -9.80 -15.22 -8.04
CA VAL A 57 -9.37 -15.87 -6.79
C VAL A 57 -8.19 -15.11 -6.17
N ARG A 58 -7.18 -14.76 -6.98
CA ARG A 58 -6.01 -14.03 -6.49
C ARG A 58 -6.36 -12.63 -6.00
N ILE A 59 -7.17 -11.88 -6.75
CA ILE A 59 -7.64 -10.54 -6.37
C ILE A 59 -8.40 -10.59 -5.04
N VAL A 60 -9.38 -11.49 -4.91
CA VAL A 60 -10.18 -11.59 -3.67
C VAL A 60 -9.33 -12.03 -2.47
N THR A 61 -8.34 -12.90 -2.70
CA THR A 61 -7.39 -13.29 -1.65
C THR A 61 -6.59 -12.08 -1.15
N GLU A 62 -6.11 -11.25 -2.08
CA GLU A 62 -5.39 -10.02 -1.75
C GLU A 62 -6.27 -8.99 -1.05
N ILE A 63 -7.52 -8.81 -1.50
CA ILE A 63 -8.47 -7.91 -0.86
C ILE A 63 -8.79 -8.37 0.57
N ARG A 64 -8.97 -9.68 0.81
CA ARG A 64 -9.14 -10.23 2.17
C ARG A 64 -7.94 -9.97 3.06
N ARG A 65 -6.72 -10.09 2.54
CA ARG A 65 -5.48 -9.80 3.28
C ARG A 65 -5.42 -8.33 3.68
N ARG A 66 -5.73 -7.43 2.74
CA ARG A 66 -5.78 -5.97 2.96
C ARG A 66 -6.88 -5.59 3.95
N TYR A 67 -8.06 -6.17 3.82
CA TYR A 67 -9.18 -6.00 4.74
C TYR A 67 -8.81 -6.30 6.19
N LYS A 68 -8.08 -7.39 6.43
CA LYS A 68 -7.64 -7.80 7.77
C LYS A 68 -6.52 -6.93 8.35
N ALA A 69 -5.85 -6.11 7.55
CA ALA A 69 -4.68 -5.34 7.97
C ALA A 69 -5.03 -3.94 8.49
N VAL A 70 -6.26 -3.49 8.30
CA VAL A 70 -6.72 -2.14 8.66
C VAL A 70 -8.10 -2.20 9.31
N ASP A 71 -8.43 -1.15 10.05
CA ASP A 71 -9.73 -1.02 10.69
C ASP A 71 -10.82 -0.55 9.71
N SER A 72 -12.08 -0.73 10.09
CA SER A 72 -13.24 -0.47 9.24
C SER A 72 -13.35 0.99 8.77
N TRP A 73 -12.86 1.95 9.56
CA TRP A 73 -12.90 3.37 9.23
C TRP A 73 -12.22 3.67 7.89
N VAL A 74 -11.20 2.88 7.50
CA VAL A 74 -10.44 3.08 6.25
C VAL A 74 -11.34 2.93 5.04
N TRP A 75 -12.25 1.95 5.04
CA TRP A 75 -13.16 1.69 3.93
C TRP A 75 -14.25 2.76 3.83
N THR A 76 -14.75 3.24 4.98
CA THR A 76 -15.68 4.38 5.04
C THR A 76 -14.99 5.66 4.54
N PHE A 77 -13.75 5.89 4.94
CA PHE A 77 -12.98 7.05 4.51
C PHE A 77 -12.70 7.00 2.99
N LEU A 78 -12.32 5.83 2.47
CA LEU A 78 -12.14 5.59 1.03
C LEU A 78 -13.38 5.96 0.22
N LYS A 79 -14.58 5.55 0.67
CA LYS A 79 -15.85 5.82 -0.03
C LYS A 79 -16.15 7.32 -0.19
N ASN A 80 -15.72 8.14 0.77
CA ASN A 80 -16.01 9.57 0.82
C ASN A 80 -14.84 10.45 0.32
N SER A 81 -13.78 9.83 -0.20
CA SER A 81 -12.57 10.51 -0.67
C SER A 81 -12.59 10.73 -2.18
N ASN A 82 -11.86 11.75 -2.65
CA ASN A 82 -11.66 11.95 -4.09
C ASN A 82 -10.68 10.89 -4.66
N LEU A 83 -10.52 10.84 -5.98
CA LEU A 83 -9.73 9.80 -6.66
C LEU A 83 -8.27 9.73 -6.20
N ASP A 84 -7.61 10.87 -5.99
CA ASP A 84 -6.20 10.89 -5.60
C ASP A 84 -6.01 10.49 -4.14
N GLU A 85 -6.93 10.93 -3.27
CA GLU A 85 -7.02 10.48 -1.89
C GLU A 85 -7.32 8.98 -1.79
N GLN A 86 -8.19 8.44 -2.63
CA GLN A 86 -8.49 7.01 -2.67
C GLN A 86 -7.24 6.17 -2.97
N LYS A 87 -6.44 6.58 -3.96
CA LYS A 87 -5.16 5.91 -4.27
C LYS A 87 -4.20 5.95 -3.09
N LEU A 88 -4.17 7.08 -2.39
CA LEU A 88 -3.27 7.29 -1.25
C LEU A 88 -3.72 6.49 0.00
N ILE A 89 -5.04 6.36 0.22
CA ILE A 89 -5.61 5.45 1.23
C ILE A 89 -5.26 4.00 0.90
N LEU A 90 -5.37 3.58 -0.36
CA LEU A 90 -4.98 2.22 -0.74
C LEU A 90 -3.46 1.98 -0.62
N PHE A 91 -2.65 3.02 -0.80
CA PHE A 91 -1.22 2.96 -0.49
C PHE A 91 -0.98 2.76 1.02
N PHE A 92 -1.70 3.46 1.90
CA PHE A 92 -1.68 3.19 3.34
C PHE A 92 -2.06 1.74 3.67
N VAL A 93 -3.13 1.22 3.05
CA VAL A 93 -3.55 -0.18 3.21
C VAL A 93 -2.43 -1.14 2.78
N MET A 94 -1.70 -0.83 1.70
CA MET A 94 -0.58 -1.64 1.24
C MET A 94 0.58 -1.65 2.23
N LEU A 95 0.90 -0.51 2.84
CA LEU A 95 1.90 -0.41 3.91
C LEU A 95 1.51 -1.27 5.12
N LYS A 96 0.24 -1.28 5.51
CA LYS A 96 -0.26 -2.10 6.63
C LYS A 96 -0.27 -3.59 6.31
N ALA A 97 -0.66 -3.96 5.08
CA ALA A 97 -0.84 -5.35 4.71
C ALA A 97 0.46 -6.07 4.34
N THR A 98 1.48 -5.34 3.87
CA THR A 98 2.63 -5.91 3.16
C THR A 98 3.96 -5.47 3.79
N PRO A 99 4.54 -6.25 4.73
CA PRO A 99 5.74 -5.87 5.48
C PRO A 99 6.94 -5.48 4.59
N ILE A 100 7.22 -6.23 3.53
CA ILE A 100 8.34 -5.91 2.63
C ILE A 100 8.14 -4.56 1.89
N PHE A 101 6.90 -4.18 1.64
CA PHE A 101 6.58 -2.89 1.02
C PHE A 101 6.71 -1.75 2.03
N PHE A 102 6.29 -1.99 3.29
CA PHE A 102 6.52 -1.05 4.39
C PHE A 102 8.01 -0.78 4.60
N ASP A 103 8.83 -1.84 4.66
CA ASP A 103 10.26 -1.72 4.85
C ASP A 103 10.92 -1.02 3.66
N PHE A 104 10.50 -1.32 2.43
CA PHE A 104 10.99 -0.59 1.26
C PHE A 104 10.66 0.91 1.32
N GLN A 105 9.43 1.26 1.72
CA GLN A 105 9.03 2.65 1.85
C GLN A 105 9.81 3.38 2.95
N SER A 106 9.99 2.75 4.11
CA SER A 106 10.62 3.35 5.28
C SER A 106 12.15 3.39 5.21
N GLU A 107 12.78 2.36 4.64
CA GLU A 107 14.25 2.24 4.59
C GLU A 107 14.84 2.84 3.31
N VAL A 108 14.12 2.79 2.17
CA VAL A 108 14.67 3.24 0.89
C VAL A 108 14.03 4.55 0.43
N ILE A 109 12.70 4.58 0.29
CA ILE A 109 12.02 5.76 -0.27
C ILE A 109 12.17 6.97 0.64
N LEU A 110 11.98 6.79 1.95
CA LEU A 110 12.12 7.87 2.92
C LEU A 110 13.57 8.38 3.01
N GLU A 111 14.57 7.49 2.94
CA GLU A 111 15.99 7.88 2.91
C GLU A 111 16.30 8.71 1.67
N LYS A 112 15.90 8.23 0.49
CA LYS A 112 16.04 8.92 -0.80
C LYS A 112 15.33 10.27 -0.83
N TRP A 113 14.14 10.36 -0.25
CA TRP A 113 13.41 11.62 -0.10
C TRP A 113 14.19 12.64 0.74
N ARG A 114 14.74 12.20 1.89
CA ARG A 114 15.53 13.05 2.80
C ARG A 114 16.88 13.46 2.22
N SER A 115 17.56 12.57 1.50
CA SER A 115 18.84 12.86 0.84
C SER A 115 18.72 13.61 -0.48
N ARG A 116 17.48 13.80 -0.98
CA ARG A 116 17.16 14.43 -2.27
C ARG A 116 17.65 13.63 -3.49
N ASP A 117 18.01 12.36 -3.30
CA ASP A 117 18.18 11.40 -4.39
C ASP A 117 16.80 10.88 -4.83
N LEU A 118 16.08 11.71 -5.59
CA LEU A 118 14.68 11.46 -5.92
C LEU A 118 14.47 10.44 -7.06
N HIS A 119 15.54 9.97 -7.70
CA HIS A 119 15.39 9.00 -8.77
C HIS A 119 15.09 7.61 -8.21
N LEU A 120 14.09 6.92 -8.74
CA LEU A 120 13.78 5.56 -8.35
C LEU A 120 13.45 4.70 -9.57
N ASP A 121 14.08 3.54 -9.65
CA ASP A 121 13.80 2.52 -10.65
C ASP A 121 13.58 1.12 -10.05
N LYS A 122 13.51 0.11 -10.94
CA LYS A 122 13.32 -1.28 -10.54
C LYS A 122 14.57 -1.88 -9.85
N ASN A 123 15.76 -1.40 -10.20
CA ASN A 123 17.03 -1.88 -9.66
C ASN A 123 17.19 -1.49 -8.20
N ASP A 124 16.70 -0.31 -7.79
CA ASP A 124 16.63 0.08 -6.36
C ASP A 124 15.88 -0.98 -5.53
N VAL A 125 14.74 -1.47 -6.06
CA VAL A 125 13.94 -2.51 -5.38
C VAL A 125 14.66 -3.86 -5.34
N LEU A 126 15.32 -4.24 -6.43
CA LEU A 126 16.08 -5.49 -6.49
C LEU A 126 17.27 -5.47 -5.52
N TYR A 127 17.99 -4.35 -5.47
CA TYR A 127 19.09 -4.12 -4.54
C TYR A 127 18.62 -4.14 -3.08
N PHE A 128 17.45 -3.56 -2.80
CA PHE A 128 16.81 -3.70 -1.49
C PHE A 128 16.52 -5.16 -1.14
N PHE A 129 16.01 -5.97 -2.08
CA PHE A 129 15.83 -7.40 -1.84
C PHE A 129 17.16 -8.13 -1.57
N ASP A 130 18.24 -7.80 -2.28
CA ASP A 130 19.58 -8.36 -2.03
C ASP A 130 20.13 -7.99 -0.65
N LYS A 131 19.83 -6.79 -0.14
CA LYS A 131 20.16 -6.42 1.24
C LYS A 131 19.36 -7.24 2.25
N LYS A 132 18.07 -7.47 1.98
CA LYS A 132 17.18 -8.18 2.90
C LYS A 132 17.43 -9.69 2.97
N THR A 133 18.02 -10.34 1.96
CA THR A 133 18.38 -11.77 2.03
C THR A 133 19.36 -12.07 3.17
N GLN A 134 20.21 -11.11 3.53
CA GLN A 134 21.18 -11.26 4.62
C GLN A 134 20.52 -11.41 6.00
N VAL A 135 19.28 -10.93 6.15
CA VAL A 135 18.53 -10.92 7.41
C VAL A 135 17.35 -11.90 7.37
N TYR A 136 16.81 -12.19 6.18
CA TYR A 136 15.61 -13.00 5.98
C TYR A 136 15.85 -14.09 4.91
N PRO A 137 16.25 -15.31 5.32
CA PRO A 137 16.56 -16.42 4.40
C PRO A 137 15.40 -16.79 3.47
N ASP A 138 14.14 -16.55 3.88
CA ASP A 138 12.96 -16.80 3.05
C ASP A 138 12.92 -15.97 1.76
N ILE A 139 13.62 -14.82 1.69
CA ILE A 139 13.79 -14.06 0.44
C ILE A 139 14.80 -14.77 -0.48
N GLU A 140 15.85 -15.35 0.09
CA GLU A 140 16.90 -16.06 -0.67
C GLU A 140 16.32 -17.25 -1.43
N THR A 141 15.31 -17.92 -0.87
CA THR A 141 14.63 -19.05 -1.52
C THR A 141 13.77 -18.66 -2.74
N ARG A 142 13.58 -17.35 -3.01
CA ARG A 142 12.72 -16.88 -4.12
C ARG A 142 13.51 -16.80 -5.43
N THR A 143 12.91 -17.35 -6.49
CA THR A 143 13.49 -17.27 -7.83
C THR A 143 13.64 -15.83 -8.30
N GLU A 144 14.64 -15.58 -9.15
CA GLU A 144 14.89 -14.28 -9.78
C GLU A 144 13.64 -13.74 -10.50
N ALA A 145 12.89 -14.62 -11.17
CA ALA A 145 11.62 -14.27 -11.82
C ALA A 145 10.58 -13.73 -10.81
N THR A 146 10.48 -14.35 -9.63
CA THR A 146 9.54 -13.90 -8.59
C THR A 146 9.98 -12.56 -8.00
N ARG A 147 11.28 -12.39 -7.74
CA ARG A 147 11.86 -11.12 -7.25
C ARG A 147 11.63 -9.99 -8.26
N THR A 148 11.90 -10.24 -9.54
CA THR A 148 11.68 -9.27 -10.63
C THR A 148 10.20 -8.89 -10.75
N LYS A 149 9.30 -9.87 -10.60
CA LYS A 149 7.85 -9.60 -10.61
C LYS A 149 7.44 -8.76 -9.40
N ALA A 150 7.92 -9.07 -8.21
CA ALA A 150 7.68 -8.29 -7.00
C ALA A 150 8.19 -6.85 -7.14
N ALA A 151 9.41 -6.65 -7.64
CA ALA A 151 9.97 -5.33 -7.91
C ALA A 151 9.10 -4.52 -8.88
N THR A 152 8.63 -5.17 -9.96
CA THR A 152 7.71 -4.54 -10.92
C THR A 152 6.41 -4.09 -10.26
N VAL A 153 5.85 -4.91 -9.37
CA VAL A 153 4.61 -4.59 -8.67
C VAL A 153 4.80 -3.47 -7.65
N ILE A 154 5.93 -3.44 -6.90
CA ILE A 154 6.26 -2.34 -5.98
C ILE A 154 6.33 -1.01 -6.73
N VAL A 155 7.10 -0.95 -7.82
CA VAL A 155 7.21 0.27 -8.64
C VAL A 155 5.85 0.68 -9.20
N ARG A 156 5.02 -0.30 -9.62
CA ARG A 156 3.67 -0.03 -10.10
C ARG A 156 2.78 0.57 -9.01
N ILE A 157 2.80 0.04 -7.79
CA ILE A 157 2.04 0.57 -6.64
C ILE A 157 2.43 2.03 -6.37
N LEU A 158 3.72 2.33 -6.36
CA LEU A 158 4.23 3.70 -6.14
C LEU A 158 3.78 4.68 -7.23
N ARG A 159 3.70 4.23 -8.49
CA ARG A 159 3.16 5.04 -9.58
C ARG A 159 1.66 5.25 -9.47
N GLU A 160 0.92 4.17 -9.17
CA GLU A 160 -0.53 4.23 -9.01
C GLU A 160 -0.95 5.08 -7.82
N SER A 161 -0.12 5.20 -6.77
CA SER A 161 -0.38 6.04 -5.60
C SER A 161 0.05 7.51 -5.75
N GLY A 162 0.78 7.85 -6.82
CA GLY A 162 1.34 9.18 -7.01
C GLY A 162 2.62 9.48 -6.23
N ILE A 163 3.15 8.51 -5.47
CA ILE A 163 4.47 8.61 -4.80
C ILE A 163 5.60 8.64 -5.83
N LEU A 164 5.42 8.01 -6.99
CA LEU A 164 6.40 7.99 -8.08
C LEU A 164 5.82 8.56 -9.37
N VAL A 165 6.37 9.68 -9.83
CA VAL A 165 5.97 10.34 -11.09
C VAL A 165 7.18 10.40 -12.02
N LYS A 166 7.09 9.77 -13.20
CA LYS A 166 8.21 9.72 -14.18
C LYS A 166 9.55 9.31 -13.56
N ASN A 167 9.54 8.27 -12.70
CA ASN A 167 10.71 7.77 -11.95
C ASN A 167 11.32 8.79 -10.97
N THR A 168 10.57 9.82 -10.60
CA THR A 168 10.94 10.80 -9.58
C THR A 168 10.01 10.64 -8.39
N ILE A 169 10.58 10.43 -7.21
CA ILE A 169 9.86 10.37 -5.93
C ILE A 169 9.23 11.75 -5.70
N ASN A 170 7.94 11.74 -5.38
CA ASN A 170 7.12 12.91 -5.23
C ASN A 170 6.27 12.83 -3.95
N GLN A 171 6.10 13.96 -3.27
CA GLN A 171 5.15 14.07 -2.18
C GLN A 171 3.72 14.18 -2.76
N PRO A 172 2.81 13.27 -2.41
CA PRO A 172 1.42 13.34 -2.84
C PRO A 172 0.74 14.55 -2.20
N GLN A 173 -0.19 15.16 -2.94
CA GLN A 173 -0.94 16.32 -2.47
C GLN A 173 -2.33 15.86 -2.00
N ALA A 174 -2.71 16.28 -0.79
CA ALA A 174 -4.04 16.08 -0.23
C ALA A 174 -4.32 17.22 0.76
N ALA A 175 -5.60 17.53 0.98
CA ALA A 175 -6.00 18.60 1.89
C ALA A 175 -5.77 18.21 3.37
N ASP A 176 -5.72 19.19 4.26
CA ASP A 176 -5.43 18.95 5.68
C ASP A 176 -6.43 18.00 6.36
N TYR A 177 -7.72 18.06 5.97
CA TYR A 177 -8.73 17.12 6.50
C TYR A 177 -8.34 15.66 6.26
N PHE A 178 -7.65 15.37 5.15
CA PHE A 178 -7.25 14.02 4.80
C PHE A 178 -6.19 13.52 5.78
N TRP A 179 -5.16 14.34 6.03
CA TRP A 179 -4.07 13.99 6.95
C TRP A 179 -4.57 13.92 8.39
N ASN A 180 -5.43 14.86 8.80
CA ASN A 180 -6.05 14.89 10.12
C ASN A 180 -6.88 13.63 10.39
N TYR A 181 -7.45 13.01 9.35
CA TYR A 181 -8.17 11.75 9.49
C TYR A 181 -7.24 10.63 9.98
N PHE A 182 -5.99 10.54 9.50
CA PHE A 182 -5.02 9.56 9.99
C PHE A 182 -4.54 9.87 11.41
N ILE A 183 -4.36 11.16 11.74
CA ILE A 183 -3.99 11.59 13.11
C ILE A 183 -5.09 11.16 14.10
N LYS A 184 -6.35 11.45 13.78
CA LYS A 184 -7.53 11.08 14.58
C LYS A 184 -7.64 9.59 14.88
N HIS A 185 -7.09 8.75 14.02
CA HIS A 185 -7.14 7.29 14.13
C HIS A 185 -5.82 6.66 14.59
N ASP A 186 -4.93 7.44 15.24
CA ASP A 186 -3.62 6.97 15.76
C ASP A 186 -2.65 6.43 14.68
N GLU A 187 -2.83 6.86 13.43
CA GLU A 187 -2.02 6.45 12.28
C GLU A 187 -1.13 7.60 11.76
N ALA A 188 -0.74 8.54 12.63
CA ALA A 188 0.08 9.72 12.27
C ALA A 188 1.45 9.39 11.63
N TRP A 189 1.98 8.17 11.86
CA TRP A 189 3.20 7.71 11.18
C TRP A 189 3.04 7.65 9.66
N PHE A 190 1.80 7.53 9.15
CA PHE A 190 1.55 7.47 7.72
C PHE A 190 1.97 8.76 7.03
N LEU A 191 1.82 9.92 7.66
CA LEU A 191 2.20 11.21 7.08
C LEU A 191 3.68 11.23 6.68
N GLU A 192 4.54 10.62 7.49
CA GLU A 192 5.97 10.50 7.17
C GLU A 192 6.24 9.58 5.98
N LEU A 193 5.57 8.43 5.95
CA LEU A 193 5.71 7.49 4.85
C LEU A 193 5.00 7.96 3.59
N ALA A 194 4.10 8.93 3.69
CA ALA A 194 3.57 9.71 2.59
C ALA A 194 4.46 10.93 2.26
N LEU A 195 5.67 11.01 2.83
CA LEU A 195 6.71 11.98 2.51
C LEU A 195 6.42 13.43 2.91
N LEU A 196 5.51 13.65 3.86
CA LEU A 196 5.26 15.00 4.39
C LEU A 196 6.50 15.53 5.14
N PRO A 197 6.94 16.76 4.84
CA PRO A 197 8.03 17.41 5.58
C PRO A 197 7.74 17.49 7.07
N GLN A 198 8.80 17.48 7.88
CA GLN A 198 8.68 17.52 9.34
C GLN A 198 7.89 18.73 9.85
N HIS A 199 8.08 19.91 9.26
CA HIS A 199 7.36 21.13 9.66
C HIS A 199 5.85 20.99 9.41
N GLN A 200 5.45 20.49 8.23
CA GLN A 200 4.03 20.28 7.89
C GLN A 200 3.39 19.24 8.81
N ARG A 201 4.11 18.14 9.11
CA ARG A 201 3.60 17.13 10.06
C ARG A 201 3.39 17.73 11.45
N LYS A 202 4.34 18.54 11.92
CA LYS A 202 4.24 19.19 13.23
C LYS A 202 3.04 20.14 13.27
N GLU A 203 2.87 20.98 12.26
CA GLU A 203 1.74 21.91 12.16
C GLU A 203 0.38 21.19 12.19
N LEU A 204 0.24 20.08 11.45
CA LEU A 204 -0.98 19.28 11.46
C LEU A 204 -1.26 18.62 12.83
N MET A 205 -0.22 18.20 13.55
CA MET A 205 -0.36 17.59 14.87
C MET A 205 -0.67 18.62 15.95
N ASP A 206 0.03 19.76 15.94
CA ASP A 206 -0.20 20.86 16.88
C ASP A 206 -1.66 21.38 16.75
N ASN A 207 -2.14 21.59 15.52
CA ASN A 207 -3.53 22.04 15.25
C ASN A 207 -4.62 21.01 15.62
N TYR A 208 -4.26 19.76 15.92
CA TYR A 208 -5.22 18.72 16.32
C TYR A 208 -5.30 18.54 17.84
N GLU A 209 -4.27 18.96 18.57
CA GLU A 209 -4.22 18.91 20.05
C GLU A 209 -4.90 20.12 20.73
N ASP A 210 -5.13 21.21 19.98
CA ASP A 210 -5.86 22.42 20.38
C ASP A 210 -7.39 22.31 20.18
#